data_AF-A0AAW8U514-F1
#
_entry.id   AF-A0AAW8U514-F1
#
_cell.length_a   1.000
_cell.length_b   1.000
_cell.length_c   1.000
_cell.angle_alpha   90.00
_cell.angle_beta   90.00
_cell.angle_gamma   90.00
#
_symmetry.space_group_name_H-M   'P 1'
#
loop_
_entity.id
_entity.type
_entity.pdbx_description
1 polymer ?
#
loop_
_entity_poly.entity_id
_entity_poly.type
_entity_poly.pdbx_seq_one_letter_code
_entity_poly.pdbx_strand_id
1 'polypeptide(L)'
;MLNPYFAYGVPVALLILYAGFAIFRKRSEVSYIGFVLFIIAGFLSAFCFQVIQYAFHEAAVKDWTAVTQALGAPVWTLYIGLVIGIVLVALNLIRAWRRIYKIRHQ
;
A
#
# COMPACT_ATOMS: atom_id res chain seq x y z
N MET A 1 -9.11 -1.41 19.52
CA MET A 1 -9.78 -0.17 19.05
C MET A 1 -8.97 0.32 17.89
N LEU A 2 -9.59 0.40 16.72
CA LEU A 2 -8.98 0.90 15.50
C LEU A 2 -8.38 2.29 15.78
N ASN A 3 -7.04 2.39 15.68
CA ASN A 3 -6.34 3.65 15.92
C ASN A 3 -6.16 4.39 14.59
N PRO A 4 -6.71 5.60 14.42
CA PRO A 4 -6.64 6.34 13.15
C PRO A 4 -5.19 6.71 12.77
N TYR A 5 -4.33 7.03 13.74
CA TYR A 5 -2.92 7.34 13.46
C TYR A 5 -2.19 6.13 12.88
N PHE A 6 -2.51 4.93 13.34
CA PHE A 6 -1.91 3.71 12.79
C PHE A 6 -2.53 3.34 11.44
N ALA A 7 -3.86 3.40 11.34
CA ALA A 7 -4.62 3.07 10.14
C ALA A 7 -4.25 3.94 8.93
N TYR A 8 -3.96 5.23 9.14
CA TYR A 8 -3.59 6.17 8.07
C TYR A 8 -2.11 6.54 8.04
N GLY A 9 -1.47 6.67 9.20
CA GLY A 9 -0.08 7.12 9.29
C GLY A 9 0.90 6.11 8.68
N VAL A 10 0.69 4.81 8.91
CA VAL A 10 1.55 3.77 8.31
C VAL A 10 1.42 3.76 6.77
N PRO A 11 0.21 3.76 6.16
CA PRO A 11 0.08 3.91 4.71
C PRO A 11 0.73 5.17 4.16
N VAL A 12 0.55 6.32 4.80
CA VAL A 12 1.17 7.58 4.37
C VAL A 12 2.70 7.49 4.42
N ALA A 13 3.26 6.95 5.50
CA ALA A 13 4.71 6.76 5.62
C ALA A 13 5.26 5.83 4.54
N LEU A 14 4.56 4.74 4.23
CA LEU A 14 4.94 3.83 3.14
C LEU A 14 4.86 4.49 1.76
N LEU A 15 3.88 5.36 1.53
CA LEU A 15 3.79 6.14 0.29
C LEU A 15 4.93 7.14 0.15
N ILE A 16 5.29 7.83 1.23
CA ILE A 16 6.45 8.73 1.26
C ILE A 16 7.73 7.94 0.96
N LEU A 17 7.92 6.79 1.61
CA LEU A 17 9.07 5.90 1.39
C LEU A 17 9.12 5.42 -0.06
N TYR A 18 7.98 4.97 -0.60
CA TYR A 18 7.87 4.54 -2.00
C TYR A 18 8.23 5.67 -2.97
N ALA A 19 7.72 6.89 -2.73
CA ALA A 19 8.01 8.05 -3.55
C ALA A 19 9.52 8.39 -3.53
N GLY A 20 10.16 8.34 -2.35
CA GLY A 20 11.59 8.51 -2.20
C GLY A 20 12.38 7.54 -3.09
N PHE A 21 12.16 6.23 -2.93
CA PHE A 21 12.82 5.22 -3.77
C PHE A 21 12.49 5.36 -5.26
N ALA A 22 11.28 5.77 -5.61
CA ALA A 22 10.87 5.96 -6.99
C ALA A 22 11.61 7.13 -7.67
N ILE A 23 11.90 8.19 -6.92
CA ILE A 23 12.73 9.32 -7.36
C ILE A 23 14.19 8.87 -7.49
N PHE A 24 14.74 8.20 -6.48
CA PHE A 24 16.12 7.68 -6.51
C PHE A 24 16.36 6.71 -7.68
N ARG A 25 15.38 5.89 -8.04
CA ARG A 25 15.45 4.99 -9.19
C ARG A 25 15.82 5.69 -10.50
N LYS A 26 15.41 6.94 -10.71
CA LYS A 26 15.69 7.68 -11.96
C LYS A 26 17.15 8.09 -12.08
N ARG A 27 17.90 8.12 -10.98
CA ARG A 27 19.28 8.62 -10.90
C ARG A 27 20.31 7.53 -10.61
N SER A 28 19.86 6.29 -10.43
CA SER A 28 20.69 5.20 -9.94
C SER A 28 20.71 4.02 -10.92
N GLU A 29 21.88 3.43 -11.14
CA GLU A 29 22.06 2.22 -11.93
C GLU A 29 21.72 0.93 -11.15
N VAL A 30 21.26 1.07 -9.91
CA VAL A 30 21.00 -0.06 -9.02
C VAL A 30 19.81 -0.88 -9.51
N SER A 31 20.09 -2.11 -9.93
CA SER A 31 19.14 -3.03 -10.56
C SER A 31 17.97 -3.42 -9.66
N TYR A 32 18.18 -3.51 -8.34
CA TYR A 32 17.22 -4.02 -7.37
C TYR A 32 16.20 -2.98 -6.85
N ILE A 33 16.31 -1.69 -7.21
CA ILE A 33 15.34 -0.67 -6.74
C ILE A 33 13.90 -1.01 -7.18
N GLY A 34 13.73 -1.61 -8.37
CA GLY A 34 12.41 -2.09 -8.82
C GLY A 34 11.80 -3.13 -7.88
N PHE A 35 12.62 -4.01 -7.31
CA PHE A 35 12.20 -5.01 -6.34
C PHE A 35 11.86 -4.38 -4.98
N VAL A 36 12.65 -3.40 -4.53
CA VAL A 36 12.35 -2.63 -3.30
C VAL A 36 11.01 -1.92 -3.41
N LEU A 37 10.74 -1.24 -4.54
CA LEU A 37 9.45 -0.60 -4.80
C LEU A 37 8.30 -1.60 -4.77
N PHE A 38 8.49 -2.80 -5.33
CA PHE A 38 7.50 -3.87 -5.29
C PHE A 38 7.22 -4.32 -3.84
N ILE A 39 8.25 -4.53 -3.02
CA ILE A 39 8.08 -4.88 -1.60
C ILE A 39 7.29 -3.82 -0.85
N ILE A 40 7.65 -2.54 -0.99
CA ILE A 40 6.96 -1.44 -0.30
C ILE A 40 5.47 -1.40 -0.71
N ALA A 41 5.17 -1.56 -2.00
CA ALA A 41 3.80 -1.60 -2.49
C ALA A 41 3.02 -2.83 -1.98
N GLY A 42 3.67 -3.99 -1.92
CA GLY A 42 3.09 -5.22 -1.37
C GLY A 42 2.77 -5.06 0.12
N PHE A 43 3.70 -4.48 0.89
CA PHE A 43 3.51 -4.23 2.31
C PHE A 43 2.39 -3.21 2.56
N LEU A 44 2.33 -2.12 1.78
CA LEU A 44 1.23 -1.17 1.82
C LEU A 44 -0.13 -1.86 1.58
N SER A 45 -0.22 -2.69 0.55
CA SER A 45 -1.45 -3.41 0.20
C SER A 45 -1.89 -4.35 1.32
N ALA A 46 -0.97 -5.20 1.79
CA ALA A 46 -1.25 -6.17 2.84
C ALA A 46 -1.64 -5.49 4.15
N PHE A 47 -0.94 -4.42 4.52
CA PHE A 47 -1.25 -3.63 5.71
C PHE A 47 -2.64 -3.01 5.64
N CYS A 48 -2.97 -2.31 4.55
CA CYS A 48 -4.30 -1.72 4.39
C CYS A 48 -5.41 -2.78 4.41
N PHE A 49 -5.17 -3.94 3.78
CA PHE A 49 -6.10 -5.06 3.85
C PHE A 49 -6.30 -5.56 5.28
N GLN A 50 -5.22 -5.73 6.06
CA GLN A 50 -5.31 -6.13 7.48
C GLN A 50 -6.08 -5.12 8.32
N VAL A 51 -5.87 -3.81 8.10
CA VAL A 51 -6.62 -2.75 8.79
C VAL A 51 -8.11 -2.82 8.48
N ILE A 52 -8.47 -3.06 7.21
CA ILE A 52 -9.88 -3.23 6.81
C ILE A 52 -10.47 -4.47 7.50
N GLN A 53 -9.78 -5.62 7.46
CA GLN A 53 -10.23 -6.83 8.15
C GLN A 53 -10.44 -6.60 9.65
N TYR A 54 -9.53 -5.86 10.29
CA TYR A 54 -9.67 -5.48 11.69
C TYR A 54 -10.89 -4.59 11.94
N ALA A 55 -11.17 -3.63 11.05
CA ALA A 55 -12.35 -2.78 11.15
C ALA A 55 -13.66 -3.58 11.03
N PHE A 56 -13.72 -4.58 10.14
CA PHE A 56 -14.85 -5.51 10.06
C PHE A 56 -15.02 -6.34 11.33
N HIS A 57 -13.90 -6.83 11.89
CA HIS A 57 -13.92 -7.58 13.14
C HIS A 57 -14.43 -6.73 14.31
N GLU A 58 -13.97 -5.48 14.44
CA GLU A 58 -14.48 -4.58 15.48
C GLU A 58 -15.96 -4.23 15.29
N ALA A 59 -16.41 -4.02 14.05
CA ALA A 59 -17.81 -3.74 13.76
C ALA A 59 -18.73 -4.91 14.11
N ALA A 60 -18.28 -6.15 13.94
CA ALA A 60 -19.03 -7.33 14.34
C ALA A 60 -19.26 -7.42 15.87
N VAL A 61 -18.39 -6.79 16.66
CA VAL A 61 -18.46 -6.79 18.13
C VAL A 61 -19.14 -5.53 18.68
N LYS A 62 -18.94 -4.36 18.07
CA LYS A 62 -19.30 -3.05 18.63
C LYS A 62 -20.24 -2.20 17.76
N ASP A 63 -20.65 -2.70 16.59
CA ASP A 63 -21.35 -1.97 15.53
C ASP A 63 -20.49 -0.94 14.76
N TRP A 64 -20.91 -0.62 13.53
CA TRP A 64 -20.24 0.29 12.60
C TRP A 64 -20.20 1.74 13.09
N THR A 65 -21.16 2.16 13.90
CA THR A 65 -21.19 3.51 14.49
C THR A 65 -19.97 3.74 15.40
N ALA A 66 -19.64 2.77 16.26
CA ALA A 66 -18.49 2.82 17.14
C ALA A 66 -17.16 2.82 16.36
N VAL A 67 -17.07 2.03 15.28
CA VAL A 67 -15.87 2.00 14.42
C VAL A 67 -15.67 3.34 13.70
N THR A 68 -16.74 3.91 13.15
CA THR A 68 -16.69 5.22 12.47
C THR A 68 -16.27 6.32 13.43
N GLN A 69 -16.78 6.30 14.66
CA GLN A 69 -16.41 7.26 15.69
C GLN A 69 -14.95 7.11 16.13
N ALA A 70 -14.45 5.88 16.30
CA ALA A 70 -13.05 5.61 16.63
C ALA A 70 -12.09 6.02 15.51
N LEU A 71 -12.50 5.85 14.25
CA LEU A 71 -11.72 6.22 13.07
C LEU A 71 -11.69 7.74 12.83
N GLY A 72 -12.71 8.47 13.30
CA GLY A 72 -12.87 9.91 13.06
C GLY A 72 -13.09 10.27 11.58
N ALA A 73 -13.40 9.29 10.74
CA ALA A 73 -13.62 9.42 9.31
C ALA A 73 -14.52 8.28 8.80
N PRO A 74 -15.19 8.45 7.65
CA PRO A 74 -15.99 7.38 7.06
C PRO A 74 -15.15 6.12 6.78
N VAL A 75 -15.65 4.93 7.11
CA VAL A 75 -14.91 3.65 6.96
C VAL A 75 -14.41 3.39 5.52
N TRP A 76 -15.11 3.92 4.50
CA TRP A 76 -14.72 3.73 3.11
C TRP A 76 -13.33 4.33 2.78
N THR A 77 -12.84 5.30 3.56
CA THR A 77 -11.51 5.90 3.34
C THR A 77 -10.37 4.91 3.56
N LEU A 78 -10.57 3.85 4.35
CA LEU A 78 -9.58 2.77 4.56
C LEU A 78 -9.20 2.06 3.25
N TYR A 79 -10.11 2.04 2.27
CA TYR A 79 -9.88 1.41 0.97
C TYR A 79 -8.95 2.23 0.07
N ILE A 80 -8.78 3.53 0.31
CA ILE A 80 -7.93 4.40 -0.52
C ILE A 80 -6.49 3.87 -0.54
N GLY A 81 -5.91 3.59 0.62
CA GLY A 81 -4.56 3.06 0.74
C GLY A 81 -4.41 1.69 0.07
N LEU A 82 -5.42 0.83 0.20
CA LEU A 82 -5.44 -0.50 -0.42
C LEU A 82 -5.45 -0.39 -1.96
N VAL A 83 -6.32 0.44 -2.52
CA VAL A 83 -6.41 0.66 -3.98
C VAL A 83 -5.09 1.20 -4.52
N ILE A 84 -4.50 2.19 -3.86
CA ILE A 84 -3.19 2.72 -4.25
C ILE A 84 -2.14 1.61 -4.19
N GLY A 85 -2.08 0.84 -3.11
CA GLY A 85 -1.17 -0.29 -2.95
C GLY A 85 -1.28 -1.29 -4.10
N ILE A 86 -2.49 -1.77 -4.40
CA ILE A 86 -2.76 -2.74 -5.47
C ILE A 86 -2.31 -2.19 -6.83
N VAL A 87 -2.64 -0.92 -7.12
CA VAL A 87 -2.20 -0.26 -8.35
C VAL A 87 -0.67 -0.21 -8.43
N LEU A 88 0.03 0.14 -7.34
CA LEU A 88 1.48 0.17 -7.31
C LEU A 88 2.10 -1.22 -7.48
N VAL A 89 1.53 -2.26 -6.87
CA VAL A 89 1.94 -3.67 -7.06
C VAL A 89 1.82 -4.05 -8.54
N ALA A 90 0.66 -3.82 -9.15
CA ALA A 90 0.42 -4.11 -10.56
C ALA A 90 1.40 -3.35 -11.47
N LEU A 91 1.64 -2.07 -11.22
CA LEU A 91 2.60 -1.26 -11.97
C LEU A 91 4.03 -1.82 -11.88
N ASN A 92 4.47 -2.29 -10.71
CA ASN A 92 5.80 -2.86 -10.56
C ASN A 92 5.92 -4.24 -11.23
N LEU A 93 4.87 -5.08 -11.19
CA LEU A 93 4.82 -6.34 -11.94
C LEU A 93 4.89 -6.11 -13.45
N ILE A 94 4.10 -5.16 -13.98
CA ILE A 94 4.11 -4.82 -15.41
C ILE A 94 5.51 -4.33 -15.84
N ARG A 95 6.16 -3.49 -15.02
CA ARG A 95 7.52 -3.01 -15.30
C ARG A 95 8.54 -4.15 -15.30
N ALA A 96 8.45 -5.06 -14.32
CA ALA A 96 9.32 -6.23 -14.25
C ALA A 96 9.14 -7.13 -15.49
N TRP A 97 7.89 -7.41 -15.85
CA TRP A 97 7.56 -8.20 -17.04
C TRP A 97 8.14 -7.60 -18.33
N ARG A 98 7.93 -6.29 -18.57
CA ARG A 98 8.47 -5.59 -19.74
C ARG A 98 10.00 -5.66 -19.82
N ARG A 99 10.69 -5.57 -18.67
CA ARG A 99 12.16 -5.69 -18.61
C ARG A 99 12.61 -7.10 -19.02
N ILE A 100 11.98 -8.14 -18.48
CA ILE A 100 12.31 -9.53 -18.80
C ILE A 100 12.01 -9.85 -20.28
N TYR A 101 10.89 -9.35 -20.81
CA TYR A 101 10.53 -9.52 -22.21
C TYR A 101 11.58 -8.88 -23.14
N LYS A 102 12.03 -7.66 -22.84
CA LYS A 102 13.07 -6.98 -23.62
C LYS A 102 14.38 -7.75 -23.64
N ILE A 103 14.81 -8.30 -22.51
CA ILE A 103 16.05 -9.09 -22.42
C ILE A 103 15.97 -10.38 -23.25
N ARG A 104 14.79 -11.02 -23.32
CA ARG A 104 14.59 -12.28 -24.07
C ARG A 104 14.52 -12.11 -25.59
N HIS A 105 14.30 -10.89 -26.09
CA HIS A 105 14.18 -10.59 -27.52
C HIS A 105 15.29 -9.66 -28.03
N GLN A 106 16.38 -9.55 -27.28
CA GLN A 106 17.67 -9.02 -27.73
C GLN A 106 18.59 -10.18 -28.05
#